data_AF-A0A9X2AF83-F1
#
_entry.id   AF-A0A9X2AF83-F1
#
_cell.length_a   1.000
_cell.length_b   1.000
_cell.length_c   1.000
_cell.angle_alpha   90.00
_cell.angle_beta   90.00
_cell.angle_gamma   90.00
#
_symmetry.space_group_name_H-M   'P 1'
#
loop_
_entity.id
_entity.type
_entity.pdbx_description
1 polymer ?
#
loop_
_entity_poly.entity_id
_entity_poly.type
_entity_poly.pdbx_seq_one_letter_code
_entity_poly.pdbx_strand_id
1 'polypeptide(L)'
;MSLDAELFILSYAKIETALLFTPQNERYISAKREIEKKLEQEYHITQLQVMARSVDLYTVAYKEQDEQKIISFPADEVEDFD
;
A
#
# COMPACT_ATOMS: atom_id res chain seq x y z
N MET A 1 -11.52 -1.53 9.87
CA MET A 1 -10.08 -1.36 9.67
C MET A 1 -9.43 -0.85 10.95
N SER A 2 -8.35 -1.49 11.39
CA SER A 2 -7.53 -1.02 12.53
C SER A 2 -6.47 -0.03 12.04
N LEU A 3 -5.93 0.78 12.96
CA LEU A 3 -4.81 1.69 12.67
C LEU A 3 -3.59 0.95 12.12
N ASP A 4 -3.28 -0.23 12.65
CA ASP A 4 -2.16 -1.04 12.18
C ASP A 4 -2.33 -1.47 10.71
N ALA A 5 -3.54 -1.88 10.32
CA ALA A 5 -3.84 -2.25 8.94
C ALA A 5 -3.66 -1.06 7.99
N GLU A 6 -4.12 0.13 8.41
CA GLU A 6 -3.92 1.38 7.67
C GLU A 6 -2.44 1.71 7.49
N LEU A 7 -1.60 1.56 8.52
CA LEU A 7 -0.15 1.75 8.43
C LEU A 7 0.52 0.74 7.48
N PHE A 8 0.03 -0.51 7.43
CA PHE A 8 0.51 -1.49 6.45
C PHE A 8 0.09 -1.13 5.02
N ILE A 9 -1.13 -0.61 4.81
CA ILE A 9 -1.57 -0.13 3.49
C ILE A 9 -0.78 1.11 3.06
N LEU A 10 -0.48 2.04 3.97
CA LEU A 10 0.41 3.18 3.72
C LEU A 10 1.80 2.69 3.30
N SER A 11 2.37 1.74 4.04
CA SER A 11 3.68 1.15 3.73
C SER A 11 3.69 0.47 2.35
N TYR A 12 2.59 -0.21 1.99
CA TYR A 12 2.39 -0.74 0.64
C TYR A 12 2.42 0.37 -0.43
N ALA A 13 1.70 1.48 -0.21
CA ALA A 13 1.67 2.61 -1.15
C ALA A 13 3.06 3.26 -1.32
N LYS A 14 3.84 3.39 -0.24
CA LYS A 14 5.23 3.86 -0.28
C LYS A 14 6.10 2.96 -1.16
N ILE A 15 6.02 1.64 -0.95
CA ILE A 15 6.81 0.66 -1.71
C ILE A 15 6.41 0.64 -3.19
N GLU A 16 5.11 0.64 -3.50
CA GLU A 16 4.63 0.75 -4.88
C GLU A 16 5.20 2.00 -5.56
N THR A 17 5.19 3.13 -4.86
CA THR A 17 5.76 4.38 -5.35
C THR A 17 7.27 4.25 -5.58
N ALA A 18 8.03 3.67 -4.65
CA ALA A 18 9.46 3.43 -4.80
C ALA A 18 9.80 2.50 -5.99
N LEU A 19 8.94 1.50 -6.24
CA LEU A 19 9.07 0.57 -7.36
C LEU A 19 8.81 1.24 -8.72
N LEU A 20 8.05 2.35 -8.79
CA LEU A 20 7.95 3.13 -10.03
C LEU A 20 9.31 3.73 -10.45
N PHE A 21 10.12 4.13 -9.48
CA PHE A 21 11.45 4.70 -9.74
C PHE A 21 12.54 3.62 -9.85
N THR A 22 12.37 2.51 -9.13
CA THR A 22 13.34 1.40 -9.11
C THR A 22 12.66 0.03 -9.31
N PRO A 23 12.12 -0.26 -10.52
CA PRO A 23 11.23 -1.41 -10.74
C PRO A 23 11.85 -2.78 -10.48
N GLN A 24 13.18 -2.88 -10.53
CA GLN A 24 13.93 -4.12 -10.33
C GLN A 24 14.58 -4.23 -8.95
N ASN A 25 14.23 -3.34 -8.01
CA ASN A 25 14.76 -3.40 -6.66
C ASN A 25 14.17 -4.60 -5.91
N GLU A 26 14.93 -5.70 -5.82
CA GLU A 26 14.51 -6.94 -5.18
C GLU A 26 14.11 -6.77 -3.71
N ARG A 27 14.73 -5.81 -3.00
CA ARG A 27 14.38 -5.51 -1.61
C ARG A 27 12.96 -4.95 -1.49
N TYR A 28 12.58 -4.04 -2.38
CA TYR A 28 11.23 -3.50 -2.41
C TYR A 28 10.20 -4.53 -2.87
N ILE A 29 10.54 -5.36 -3.86
CA ILE A 29 9.67 -6.46 -4.30
C ILE A 29 9.42 -7.46 -3.16
N SER A 30 10.44 -7.84 -2.40
CA SER A 30 10.30 -8.73 -1.24
C SER A 30 9.46 -8.08 -0.14
N ALA A 31 9.79 -6.84 0.23
CA ALA A 31 9.06 -6.11 1.28
C ALA A 31 7.58 -5.91 0.93
N LYS A 32 7.25 -5.62 -0.33
CA LYS A 32 5.87 -5.58 -0.83
C LYS A 32 5.14 -6.89 -0.54
N ARG A 33 5.73 -8.03 -0.94
CA ARG A 33 5.12 -9.36 -0.73
C ARG A 33 4.93 -9.70 0.74
N GLU A 34 5.87 -9.29 1.60
CA GLU A 34 5.76 -9.47 3.04
C GLU A 34 4.59 -8.67 3.63
N ILE A 35 4.42 -7.42 3.21
CA ILE A 35 3.29 -6.58 3.63
C ILE A 35 1.97 -7.17 3.11
N GLU A 36 1.88 -7.54 1.84
CA GLU A 36 0.68 -8.16 1.25
C GLU A 36 0.28 -9.42 2.02
N LYS A 37 1.25 -10.29 2.33
CA LYS A 37 1.01 -11.51 3.11
C LYS A 37 0.53 -11.19 4.52
N LYS A 38 1.11 -10.19 5.18
CA LYS A 38 0.69 -9.78 6.53
C LYS A 38 -0.72 -9.22 6.54
N LEU A 39 -1.05 -8.38 5.56
CA LEU A 39 -2.39 -7.83 5.34
C LEU A 39 -3.43 -8.92 5.12
N GLU A 40 -3.10 -9.94 4.33
CA GLU A 40 -3.98 -11.08 4.10
C GLU A 40 -4.19 -11.92 5.37
N GLN A 41 -3.10 -12.26 6.07
CA GLN A 41 -3.12 -13.18 7.20
C GLN A 41 -3.73 -12.60 8.47
N GLU A 42 -3.44 -11.33 8.77
CA GLU A 42 -3.83 -10.69 10.03
C GLU A 42 -5.11 -9.84 9.90
N TYR A 43 -5.41 -9.35 8.70
CA TYR A 43 -6.51 -8.38 8.49
C TYR A 43 -7.50 -8.81 7.40
N HIS A 44 -7.29 -9.95 6.73
CA HIS A 44 -8.12 -10.41 5.61
C HIS A 44 -8.21 -9.39 4.46
N ILE A 45 -7.12 -8.64 4.25
CA ILE A 45 -7.00 -7.62 3.21
C ILE A 45 -6.23 -8.20 2.02
N THR A 46 -6.81 -8.13 0.83
CA THR A 46 -6.25 -8.69 -0.42
C THR A 46 -6.45 -7.71 -1.58
N GLN A 47 -5.92 -8.06 -2.76
CA GLN A 47 -6.14 -7.31 -4.01
C GLN A 47 -5.79 -5.82 -3.90
N LEU A 48 -4.71 -5.50 -3.18
CA LEU A 48 -4.25 -4.13 -3.05
C LEU A 48 -3.80 -3.59 -4.40
N GLN A 49 -4.21 -2.37 -4.70
CA GLN A 49 -3.81 -1.66 -5.91
C GLN A 49 -3.83 -0.15 -5.68
N VAL A 50 -2.75 0.54 -6.05
CA VAL A 50 -2.75 1.99 -6.16
C VAL A 50 -3.56 2.39 -7.40
N MET A 51 -4.68 3.08 -7.21
CA MET A 51 -5.64 3.41 -8.27
C MET A 51 -5.45 4.81 -8.84
N ALA A 52 -5.11 5.76 -7.97
CA ALA A 52 -4.92 7.15 -8.35
C ALA A 52 -3.70 7.71 -7.63
N ARG A 53 -2.89 8.47 -8.38
CA ARG A 53 -1.81 9.30 -7.88
C ARG A 53 -2.07 10.72 -8.36
N SER A 54 -2.13 11.65 -7.43
CA SER A 54 -2.23 13.08 -7.68
C SER A 54 -1.12 13.81 -6.95
N VAL A 55 -1.05 15.14 -7.12
CA VAL A 55 -0.08 15.97 -6.41
C VAL A 55 -0.30 15.93 -4.89
N ASP A 56 -1.55 15.74 -4.46
CA ASP A 56 -1.93 15.87 -3.05
C ASP A 56 -2.20 14.51 -2.38
N LEU A 57 -2.58 13.49 -3.16
CA LEU A 57 -3.11 12.22 -2.63
C LEU A 57 -2.73 11.00 -3.46
N TYR A 58 -2.57 9.89 -2.75
CA TYR A 58 -2.52 8.53 -3.28
C TYR A 58 -3.73 7.73 -2.79
N THR A 59 -4.46 7.10 -3.70
CA THR A 59 -5.59 6.24 -3.36
C THR A 59 -5.25 4.78 -3.59
N VAL A 60 -5.42 3.96 -2.55
CA VAL A 60 -5.28 2.51 -2.61
C VAL A 60 -6.66 1.88 -2.56
N ALA A 61 -7.01 1.05 -3.54
CA ALA A 61 -8.13 0.14 -3.47
C ALA A 61 -7.66 -1.22 -2.95
N TYR A 62 -8.50 -1.86 -2.15
CA TYR A 62 -8.24 -3.18 -1.58
C TYR A 62 -9.55 -3.90 -1.30
N LYS A 63 -9.48 -5.20 -1.06
CA LYS A 63 -10.62 -6.05 -0.71
C LYS A 63 -10.47 -6.52 0.74
N GLU A 64 -11.43 -6.20 1.60
CA GLU A 64 -11.49 -6.62 3.01
C GLU A 64 -12.83 -7.33 3.25
N GLN A 65 -12.81 -8.60 3.68
CA GLN A 65 -14.02 -9.39 3.95
C GLN A 65 -15.04 -9.40 2.78
N ASP A 66 -14.55 -9.63 1.57
CA ASP A 66 -15.33 -9.60 0.33
C ASP A 66 -15.87 -8.24 -0.15
N GLU A 67 -15.64 -7.17 0.60
CA GLU A 67 -16.01 -5.82 0.21
C GLU A 67 -14.83 -5.06 -0.40
N GLN A 68 -15.09 -4.37 -1.50
CA GLN A 68 -14.10 -3.45 -2.08
C GLN A 68 -14.10 -2.14 -1.28
N LYS A 69 -12.91 -1.74 -0.82
CA LYS A 69 -12.68 -0.54 -0.02
C LYS A 69 -11.60 0.32 -0.64
N ILE A 70 -11.60 1.59 -0.26
CA ILE A 70 -10.61 2.57 -0.68
C ILE A 70 -10.09 3.31 0.54
N ILE A 71 -8.80 3.62 0.53
CA ILE A 71 -8.18 4.56 1.46
C ILE A 71 -7.31 5.52 0.68
N SER A 72 -7.23 6.77 1.13
CA SER A 72 -6.34 7.76 0.54
C SER A 72 -5.37 8.30 1.58
N PHE A 73 -4.12 8.47 1.16
CA PHE A 73 -3.04 9.02 1.97
C PHE A 73 -2.54 10.32 1.35
N PRO A 74 -2.13 11.31 2.17
CA PRO A 74 -1.38 12.47 1.71
C PRO A 74 -0.15 12.08 0.88
N ALA A 75 0.12 12.82 -0.19
CA ALA A 75 1.25 12.51 -1.07
C ALA A 75 2.61 12.68 -0.36
N ASP A 76 2.74 13.64 0.54
CA ASP A 76 3.93 13.81 1.38
C ASP A 76 4.16 12.60 2.28
N GLU A 77 3.11 12.03 2.88
CA GLU A 77 3.27 10.79 3.65
C GLU A 77 3.75 9.61 2.81
N VAL A 78 3.31 9.50 1.55
CA VAL A 78 3.68 8.37 0.65
C VAL A 78 5.06 8.57 0.00
N GLU A 79 5.42 9.80 -0.33
CA GLU A 79 6.70 10.15 -0.96
C GLU A 79 7.81 10.43 0.06
N ASP A 80 7.50 10.45 1.36
CA ASP A 80 8.48 10.49 2.42
C ASP A 80 9.12 9.10 2.62
N PHE A 81 10.41 9.02 2.27
CA PHE A 81 11.24 7.82 2.33
C PHE A 81 12.29 7.86 3.46
N ASP A 82 12.20 8.83 4.37
CA ASP A 82 13.11 8.94 5.53
C ASP A 82 13.09 7.70 6.45
#